data_AF-A0A376B446-F1
#
_entry.id   AF-A0A376B446-F1
#
_cell.length_a   1.000
_cell.length_b   1.000
_cell.length_c   1.000
_cell.angle_alpha   90.00
_cell.angle_beta   90.00
_cell.angle_gamma   90.00
#
_symmetry.space_group_name_H-M   'P 1'
#
loop_
_entity.id
_entity.type
_entity.pdbx_description
1 polymer ?
#
loop_
_entity_poly.entity_id
_entity_poly.type
_entity_poly.pdbx_seq_one_letter_code
_entity_poly.pdbx_strand_id
1 'polypeptide(L)'
;MLSIVNPRFRLSSPSKPERYLKRLHPILKRFIHKPPSYFSYSSSDSTPNAPHIYTGTGNASNNVRKSFLEFAMVISVVALSFFAIDNYRSRLQLEAKLQNLIFEQTKQHELYTKQVNGIRRKRELQILNERKSIQIREMKMALHIALLRKQLIENGITDPISIDEVLKEYGDKVMMENSISNISGTHLWLNGDEQILKKYLPNVREYDLKDINNNTSSISTKK
;
A
#
# COMPACT_ATOMS: atom_id res chain seq x y z
N MET A 1 -40.95 -20.96 29.07
CA MET A 1 -40.00 -20.06 29.74
C MET A 1 -38.59 -20.49 29.37
N LEU A 2 -38.00 -19.91 28.33
CA LEU A 2 -36.62 -20.17 27.93
C LEU A 2 -35.90 -18.83 27.79
N SER A 3 -34.84 -18.69 28.58
CA SER A 3 -33.99 -17.53 28.76
C SER A 3 -33.15 -17.27 27.50
N ILE A 4 -33.35 -16.11 26.87
CA ILE A 4 -32.52 -15.61 25.78
C ILE A 4 -31.29 -14.95 26.40
N VAL A 5 -30.16 -15.66 26.37
CA VAL A 5 -28.85 -15.13 26.78
C VAL A 5 -28.29 -14.30 25.63
N ASN A 6 -28.43 -12.98 25.74
CA ASN A 6 -27.78 -12.01 24.86
C ASN A 6 -26.26 -11.97 25.15
N PRO A 7 -25.37 -12.11 24.14
CA PRO A 7 -23.97 -11.79 24.33
C PRO A 7 -23.79 -10.27 24.36
N ARG A 8 -23.50 -9.74 25.55
CA ARG A 8 -23.03 -8.37 25.78
C ARG A 8 -21.85 -8.05 24.86
N PHE A 9 -22.02 -7.05 24.00
CA PHE A 9 -20.93 -6.31 23.39
C PHE A 9 -20.02 -5.75 24.50
N ARG A 10 -18.83 -6.34 24.67
CA ARG A 10 -17.72 -5.72 25.42
C ARG A 10 -17.12 -4.62 24.54
N LEU A 11 -17.48 -3.38 24.84
CA LEU A 11 -16.70 -2.22 24.42
C LEU A 11 -15.33 -2.31 25.11
N SER A 12 -14.30 -2.66 24.35
CA SER A 12 -12.92 -2.55 24.80
C SER A 12 -12.58 -1.07 24.97
N SER A 13 -12.27 -0.69 26.21
CA SER A 13 -11.73 0.61 26.59
C SER A 13 -10.50 0.99 25.75
N PRO A 14 -10.38 2.24 25.27
CA PRO A 14 -9.17 2.71 24.61
C PRO A 14 -8.07 2.87 25.67
N SER A 15 -7.15 1.92 25.71
CA SER A 15 -5.90 2.03 26.46
C SER A 15 -5.06 3.18 25.91
N LYS A 16 -4.87 4.21 26.76
CA LYS A 16 -3.72 5.12 26.93
C LYS A 16 -2.78 5.33 25.71
N PRO A 17 -2.63 6.55 25.18
CA PRO A 17 -1.59 6.88 24.21
C PRO A 17 -0.28 7.22 24.94
N GLU A 18 0.35 6.22 25.55
CA GLU A 18 1.73 6.34 26.05
C GLU A 18 2.51 5.13 25.57
N ARG A 19 3.24 5.29 24.44
CA ARG A 19 4.42 4.52 23.98
C ARG A 19 4.63 4.66 22.46
N TYR A 20 4.67 5.89 21.94
CA TYR A 20 5.09 6.15 20.55
C TYR A 20 6.25 7.12 20.43
N LEU A 21 7.22 7.06 21.36
CA LEU A 21 8.50 7.77 21.22
C LEU A 21 9.71 6.88 21.54
N LYS A 22 9.71 5.60 21.09
CA LYS A 22 10.90 4.74 21.14
C LYS A 22 11.05 3.81 19.93
N ARG A 23 10.71 4.27 18.73
CA ARG A 23 11.04 3.58 17.48
C ARG A 23 11.28 4.57 16.34
N LEU A 24 12.32 5.38 16.51
CA LEU A 24 13.01 5.99 15.39
C LEU A 24 14.37 5.29 15.26
N HIS A 25 14.54 4.62 14.11
CA HIS A 25 15.74 3.99 13.54
C HIS A 25 16.18 2.62 14.11
N PRO A 26 16.29 1.61 13.23
CA PRO A 26 17.55 1.42 12.53
C PRO A 26 17.37 1.09 11.04
N ILE A 27 17.09 2.09 10.20
CA ILE A 27 17.22 1.95 8.73
C ILE A 27 18.01 3.14 8.17
N LEU A 28 19.10 3.50 8.85
CA LEU A 28 20.14 4.39 8.34
C LEU A 28 21.53 3.81 8.62
N LYS A 29 21.69 2.50 8.40
CA LYS A 29 23.00 1.86 8.33
C LYS A 29 23.08 1.08 7.02
N ARG A 30 23.46 1.81 5.96
CA ARG A 30 24.09 1.35 4.71
C ARG A 30 23.66 2.32 3.62
N PHE A 31 24.32 3.46 3.57
CA PHE A 31 24.82 4.09 2.34
C PHE A 31 25.76 5.20 2.83
N ILE A 32 26.82 4.77 3.51
CA ILE A 32 28.02 5.59 3.65
C ILE A 32 28.65 5.54 2.26
N HIS A 33 28.21 6.43 1.37
CA HIS A 33 28.98 6.74 0.18
C HIS A 33 30.28 7.35 0.69
N LYS A 34 31.36 6.54 0.68
CA LYS A 34 32.70 7.09 0.74
C LYS A 34 32.78 8.10 -0.40
N PRO A 35 33.13 9.38 -0.15
CA PRO A 35 33.33 10.32 -1.24
C PRO A 35 34.39 9.73 -2.20
N PRO A 36 34.31 10.02 -3.51
CA PRO A 36 35.32 9.54 -4.44
C PRO A 36 36.69 10.05 -3.97
N SER A 37 37.57 9.12 -3.63
CA SER A 37 38.96 9.44 -3.30
C SER A 37 39.68 9.77 -4.60
N TYR A 38 39.68 11.05 -4.96
CA TYR A 38 40.51 11.56 -6.07
C TYR A 38 41.99 11.71 -5.68
N PHE A 39 42.32 11.52 -4.40
CA PHE A 39 43.68 11.58 -3.88
C PHE A 39 43.97 10.31 -3.06
N SER A 40 44.17 9.19 -3.77
CA SER A 40 44.88 8.05 -3.20
C SER A 40 46.37 8.26 -3.45
N TYR A 41 47.07 8.79 -2.45
CA TYR A 41 48.52 8.79 -2.46
C TYR A 41 48.98 7.40 -2.04
N SER A 42 49.47 6.62 -3.01
CA SER A 42 50.31 5.46 -2.74
C SER A 42 51.50 5.92 -1.90
N SER A 43 51.67 5.29 -0.74
CA SER A 43 52.86 5.41 0.10
C SER A 43 54.06 4.84 -0.65
N SER A 44 54.70 5.66 -1.47
CA SER A 44 56.08 5.48 -1.88
C SER A 44 56.90 6.54 -1.15
N ASP A 45 57.85 6.07 -0.36
CA ASP A 45 58.98 6.83 0.14
C ASP A 45 59.52 7.81 -0.90
N SER A 46 59.18 9.07 -0.70
CA SER A 46 59.98 10.21 -1.10
C SER A 46 59.38 11.40 -0.38
N THR A 47 60.02 11.75 0.73
CA THR A 47 59.93 13.04 1.42
C THR A 47 59.30 14.13 0.54
N PRO A 48 58.10 14.64 0.87
CA PRO A 48 57.72 15.92 0.32
C PRO A 48 58.66 16.91 1.00
N ASN A 49 59.64 17.40 0.25
CA ASN A 49 60.34 18.64 0.57
C ASN A 49 59.24 19.63 0.98
N ALA A 50 59.16 19.87 2.29
CA ALA A 50 58.51 21.07 2.79
C ALA A 50 59.05 22.20 1.90
N PRO A 51 58.21 23.13 1.41
CA PRO A 51 58.78 24.36 0.91
C PRO A 51 59.56 24.93 2.09
N HIS A 52 60.88 24.84 2.01
CA HIS A 52 61.78 25.60 2.85
C HIS A 52 61.30 27.03 2.63
N ILE A 53 60.52 27.54 3.59
CA ILE A 53 60.39 28.96 3.78
C ILE A 53 61.81 29.35 4.12
N TYR A 54 62.53 29.80 3.10
CA TYR A 54 63.75 30.54 3.29
C TYR A 54 63.36 31.77 4.11
N THR A 55 63.49 31.66 5.43
CA THR A 55 63.82 32.79 6.28
C THR A 55 65.25 33.19 5.93
N GLY A 56 65.42 33.65 4.69
CA GLY A 56 66.60 34.39 4.26
C GLY A 56 66.60 35.70 5.01
N THR A 57 67.31 35.69 6.14
CA THR A 57 67.80 36.85 6.88
C THR A 57 68.79 37.61 5.99
N GLY A 58 68.28 38.26 4.95
CA GLY A 58 68.97 39.30 4.20
C GLY A 58 68.67 40.65 4.85
N ASN A 59 69.62 41.15 5.64
CA ASN A 59 69.55 42.42 6.38
C ASN A 59 69.68 43.68 5.50
N ALA A 60 68.85 43.78 4.45
CA ALA A 60 68.65 45.02 3.71
C ALA A 60 67.20 45.05 3.19
N SER A 61 66.40 46.03 3.65
CA SER A 61 64.94 46.18 3.42
C SER A 61 63.99 45.40 4.37
N ASN A 62 64.31 45.38 5.67
CA ASN A 62 63.46 44.76 6.71
C ASN A 62 62.13 45.50 6.97
N ASN A 63 61.98 46.76 6.54
CA ASN A 63 60.74 47.53 6.76
C ASN A 63 59.70 47.30 5.65
N VAL A 64 60.12 47.20 4.38
CA VAL A 64 59.20 47.02 3.25
C VAL A 64 58.56 45.63 3.23
N ARG A 65 59.32 44.59 3.60
CA ARG A 65 58.79 43.21 3.69
C ARG A 65 57.79 43.03 4.84
N LYS A 66 58.00 43.72 5.97
CA LYS A 66 57.06 43.71 7.11
C LYS A 66 55.76 44.41 6.74
N SER A 67 55.83 45.60 6.15
CA SER A 67 54.64 46.29 5.67
C SER A 67 53.89 45.51 4.60
N PHE A 68 54.57 44.86 3.65
CA PHE A 68 53.92 44.00 2.65
C PHE A 68 53.23 42.78 3.28
N LEU A 69 53.84 42.16 4.30
CA LEU A 69 53.24 41.06 5.05
C LEU A 69 52.01 41.52 5.84
N GLU A 70 52.05 42.71 6.44
CA GLU A 70 50.90 43.34 7.11
C GLU A 70 49.76 43.60 6.12
N PHE A 71 50.06 44.16 4.93
CA PHE A 71 49.06 44.33 3.87
C PHE A 71 48.49 42.99 3.38
N ALA A 72 49.34 41.98 3.17
CA ALA A 72 48.90 40.65 2.78
C ALA A 72 48.02 40.00 3.86
N MET A 73 48.33 40.22 5.14
CA MET A 73 47.51 39.75 6.26
C MET A 73 46.14 40.42 6.25
N VAL A 74 46.07 41.74 6.09
CA VAL A 74 44.79 42.47 6.00
C VAL A 74 43.97 41.97 4.81
N ILE A 75 44.58 41.83 3.63
CA ILE A 75 43.91 41.31 2.44
C ILE A 75 43.43 39.87 2.66
N SER A 76 44.23 39.03 3.32
CA SER A 76 43.83 37.65 3.63
C SER A 76 42.64 37.58 4.58
N VAL A 77 42.60 38.44 5.61
CA VAL A 77 41.49 38.53 6.55
C VAL A 77 40.24 39.02 5.82
N VAL A 78 40.35 40.04 4.96
CA VAL A 78 39.23 40.55 4.16
C VAL A 78 38.70 39.48 3.20
N ALA A 79 39.57 38.77 2.49
CA ALA A 79 39.18 37.69 1.59
C ALA A 79 38.49 36.54 2.35
N LEU A 80 39.05 36.13 3.49
CA LEU A 80 38.45 35.09 4.34
C LEU A 80 37.09 35.53 4.90
N SER A 81 36.96 36.80 5.29
CA SER A 81 35.70 37.39 5.77
C SER A 81 34.64 37.38 4.68
N PHE A 82 35.02 37.75 3.45
CA PHE A 82 34.14 37.72 2.29
C PHE A 82 33.67 36.28 1.97
N PHE A 83 34.59 35.32 1.94
CA PHE A 83 34.25 33.91 1.75
C PHE A 83 33.36 33.34 2.86
N ALA A 84 33.55 33.76 4.11
CA ALA A 84 32.71 33.34 5.23
C ALA A 84 31.27 33.85 5.05
N ILE A 85 31.11 35.12 4.65
CA ILE A 85 29.79 35.72 4.38
C ILE A 85 29.11 35.03 3.19
N ASP A 86 29.85 34.76 2.12
CA ASP A 86 29.28 34.11 0.92
C ASP A 86 28.85 32.65 1.20
N ASN A 87 29.68 31.90 1.94
CA ASN A 87 29.31 30.56 2.40
C ASN A 87 28.09 30.58 3.32
N TYR A 88 27.98 31.57 4.21
CA TYR A 88 26.82 31.72 5.09
C TYR A 88 25.53 31.99 4.29
N ARG A 89 25.58 32.89 3.31
CA ARG A 89 24.44 33.17 2.42
C ARG A 89 24.06 31.95 1.59
N SER A 90 25.04 31.25 1.04
CA SER A 90 24.83 30.03 0.27
C SER A 90 24.18 28.93 1.12
N ARG A 91 24.65 28.77 2.36
CA ARG A 91 24.06 27.83 3.32
C ARG A 91 22.61 28.15 3.62
N LEU A 92 22.27 29.42 3.89
CA LEU A 92 20.88 29.83 4.15
C LEU A 92 19.95 29.52 2.97
N GLN A 93 20.40 29.78 1.74
CA GLN A 93 19.61 29.45 0.55
C GLN A 93 19.41 27.94 0.39
N LEU A 94 20.44 27.14 0.71
CA LEU A 94 20.35 25.69 0.66
C LEU A 94 19.38 25.15 1.72
N GLU A 95 19.45 25.68 2.95
CA GLU A 95 18.54 25.31 4.03
C GLU A 95 17.08 25.64 3.67
N ALA A 96 16.82 26.81 3.08
CA ALA A 96 15.48 27.18 2.62
C ALA A 96 14.98 26.23 1.51
N LYS A 97 15.83 25.89 0.52
CA LYS A 97 15.49 24.92 -0.53
C LYS A 97 15.21 23.54 0.04
N LEU A 98 16.02 23.10 1.01
CA LEU A 98 15.87 21.81 1.67
C LEU A 98 14.53 21.74 2.42
N GLN A 99 14.18 22.79 3.16
CA GLN A 99 12.89 22.89 3.84
C GLN A 99 11.72 22.82 2.85
N ASN A 100 11.80 23.53 1.73
CA ASN A 100 10.77 23.47 0.68
C ASN A 100 10.66 22.07 0.08
N LEU A 101 11.78 21.38 -0.16
CA LEU A 101 11.78 20.01 -0.67
C LEU A 101 11.17 19.02 0.33
N ILE A 102 11.50 19.13 1.62
CA ILE A 102 10.89 18.31 2.67
C ILE A 102 9.39 18.55 2.70
N PHE A 103 8.96 19.81 2.67
CA PHE A 103 7.55 20.17 2.71
C PHE A 103 6.78 19.60 1.51
N GLU A 104 7.33 19.71 0.30
CA GLU A 104 6.69 19.12 -0.88
C GLU A 104 6.68 17.59 -0.80
N GLN A 105 7.76 16.96 -0.34
CA GLN A 105 7.80 15.51 -0.17
C GLN A 105 6.77 15.01 0.86
N THR A 106 6.62 15.68 1.99
CA THR A 106 5.63 15.29 3.01
C THR A 106 4.21 15.45 2.47
N LYS A 107 3.93 16.53 1.74
CA LYS A 107 2.65 16.76 1.08
C LYS A 107 2.34 15.68 0.04
N GLN A 108 3.30 15.33 -0.83
CA GLN A 108 3.12 14.26 -1.82
C GLN A 108 2.90 12.90 -1.15
N HIS A 109 3.65 12.62 -0.08
CA HIS A 109 3.46 11.41 0.71
C HIS A 109 2.07 11.34 1.35
N GLU A 110 1.56 12.46 1.88
CA GLU A 110 0.20 12.54 2.42
C GLU A 110 -0.87 12.28 1.34
N LEU A 111 -0.71 12.85 0.14
CA LEU A 111 -1.63 12.58 -0.97
C LEU A 111 -1.58 11.11 -1.40
N TYR A 112 -0.39 10.53 -1.52
CA TYR A 112 -0.22 9.13 -1.88
C TYR A 112 -0.88 8.19 -0.85
N THR A 113 -0.64 8.43 0.44
CA THR A 113 -1.27 7.63 1.50
C THR A 113 -2.80 7.76 1.49
N LYS A 114 -3.36 8.95 1.23
CA LYS A 114 -4.81 9.13 1.03
C LYS A 114 -5.33 8.33 -0.17
N GLN A 115 -4.63 8.35 -1.30
CA GLN A 115 -5.02 7.59 -2.49
C GLN A 115 -5.00 6.09 -2.25
N VAL A 116 -3.93 5.54 -1.66
CA VAL A 116 -3.81 4.11 -1.32
C VAL A 116 -4.92 3.69 -0.37
N ASN A 117 -5.20 4.49 0.66
CA ASN A 117 -6.30 4.21 1.59
C ASN A 117 -7.67 4.25 0.89
N GLY A 118 -7.87 5.18 -0.04
CA GLY A 118 -9.08 5.25 -0.87
C GLY A 118 -9.27 4.01 -1.74
N ILE A 119 -8.21 3.57 -2.44
CA ILE A 119 -8.23 2.36 -3.26
C ILE A 119 -8.52 1.12 -2.40
N ARG A 120 -7.87 1.00 -1.24
CA ARG A 120 -8.10 -0.10 -0.31
C ARG A 120 -9.55 -0.16 0.16
N ARG A 121 -10.11 0.97 0.61
CA ARG A 121 -11.52 1.04 1.03
C ARG A 121 -12.48 0.68 -0.10
N LYS A 122 -12.23 1.15 -1.33
CA LYS A 122 -13.04 0.78 -2.50
C LYS A 122 -13.02 -0.72 -2.76
N ARG A 123 -11.84 -1.35 -2.71
CA ARG A 123 -11.70 -2.81 -2.86
C ARG A 123 -12.43 -3.56 -1.74
N GLU A 124 -12.28 -3.13 -0.49
CA GLU A 124 -12.96 -3.74 0.65
C GLU A 124 -14.49 -3.65 0.52
N LEU A 125 -15.02 -2.49 0.09
CA LEU A 125 -16.44 -2.30 -0.18
C LEU A 125 -16.94 -3.18 -1.34
N GLN A 126 -16.15 -3.28 -2.42
CA GLN A 126 -16.48 -4.14 -3.54
C GLN A 126 -16.56 -5.61 -3.10
N ILE A 127 -15.55 -6.10 -2.37
CA ILE A 127 -15.53 -7.47 -1.83
C ILE A 127 -16.74 -7.71 -0.93
N LEU A 128 -17.09 -6.75 -0.07
CA LEU A 128 -18.25 -6.87 0.80
C LEU A 128 -19.56 -6.95 0.00
N ASN A 129 -19.67 -6.17 -1.07
CA ASN A 129 -20.84 -6.18 -1.94
C ASN A 129 -20.95 -7.50 -2.72
N GLU A 130 -19.83 -8.02 -3.25
CA GLU A 130 -19.77 -9.34 -3.89
C GLU A 130 -20.17 -10.46 -2.91
N ARG A 131 -19.67 -10.43 -1.68
CA ARG A 131 -20.08 -11.40 -0.65
C ARG A 131 -21.56 -11.31 -0.32
N LYS A 132 -22.09 -10.09 -0.20
CA LYS A 132 -23.51 -9.86 0.06
C LYS A 132 -24.37 -10.38 -1.09
N SER A 133 -24.00 -10.15 -2.35
CA SER A 133 -24.77 -10.63 -3.50
C SER A 133 -24.76 -12.16 -3.58
N ILE A 134 -23.61 -12.79 -3.32
CA ILE A 134 -23.50 -14.26 -3.23
C ILE A 134 -24.42 -14.80 -2.12
N GLN A 135 -24.38 -14.21 -0.92
CA GLN A 135 -25.22 -14.67 0.21
C GLN A 135 -26.72 -14.52 -0.09
N ILE A 136 -27.14 -13.40 -0.70
CA ILE A 136 -28.55 -13.19 -1.09
C ILE A 136 -28.98 -14.26 -2.09
N ARG A 137 -28.12 -14.56 -3.06
CA ARG A 137 -28.39 -15.56 -4.09
C ARG A 137 -28.48 -16.97 -3.50
N GLU A 138 -27.57 -17.34 -2.61
CA GLU A 138 -27.62 -18.61 -1.87
C GLU A 138 -28.92 -18.74 -1.07
N MET A 139 -29.34 -17.68 -0.41
CA MET A 139 -30.60 -17.65 0.34
C MET A 139 -31.83 -17.80 -0.57
N LYS A 140 -31.85 -17.12 -1.73
CA LYS A 140 -32.89 -17.27 -2.75
C LYS A 140 -32.95 -18.71 -3.29
N MET A 141 -31.80 -19.31 -3.58
CA MET A 141 -31.70 -20.71 -4.02
C MET A 141 -32.20 -21.67 -2.94
N ALA A 142 -31.79 -21.50 -1.68
CA ALA A 142 -32.24 -22.34 -0.57
C ALA A 142 -33.76 -22.29 -0.41
N LEU A 143 -34.36 -21.10 -0.52
CA LEU A 143 -35.81 -20.94 -0.50
C LEU A 143 -36.49 -21.63 -1.68
N HIS A 144 -35.95 -21.49 -2.89
CA HIS A 144 -36.50 -22.15 -4.08
C HIS A 144 -36.46 -23.67 -3.93
N ILE A 145 -35.36 -24.24 -3.43
CA ILE A 145 -35.25 -25.68 -3.16
C ILE A 145 -36.27 -26.13 -2.12
N ALA A 146 -36.47 -25.35 -1.04
CA ALA A 146 -37.48 -25.66 -0.03
C ALA A 146 -38.91 -25.65 -0.59
N LEU A 147 -39.22 -24.69 -1.47
CA LEU A 147 -40.51 -24.62 -2.16
C LEU A 147 -40.71 -25.80 -3.11
N LEU A 148 -39.68 -26.19 -3.86
CA LEU A 148 -39.73 -27.37 -4.74
C LEU A 148 -39.99 -28.64 -3.94
N ARG A 149 -39.29 -28.84 -2.82
CA ARG A 149 -39.54 -29.98 -1.91
C ARG A 149 -40.98 -29.99 -1.41
N LYS A 150 -41.51 -28.84 -1.02
CA LYS A 150 -42.92 -28.71 -0.61
C LYS A 150 -43.87 -29.11 -1.75
N GLN A 151 -43.65 -28.62 -2.97
CA GLN A 151 -44.47 -28.94 -4.15
C GLN A 151 -44.42 -30.43 -4.52
N LEU A 152 -43.27 -31.09 -4.37
CA LEU A 152 -43.15 -32.52 -4.62
C LEU A 152 -43.97 -33.33 -3.62
N ILE A 153 -43.93 -32.95 -2.34
CA ILE A 153 -44.73 -33.56 -1.28
C ILE A 153 -46.23 -33.36 -1.55
N GLU A 154 -46.63 -32.14 -1.93
CA GLU A 154 -48.02 -31.82 -2.28
C GLU A 154 -48.53 -32.64 -3.49
N ASN A 155 -47.65 -33.01 -4.41
CA ASN A 155 -47.97 -33.83 -5.58
C ASN A 155 -47.84 -35.35 -5.34
N GLY A 156 -47.73 -35.79 -4.07
CA GLY A 156 -47.75 -37.20 -3.71
C GLY A 156 -46.40 -37.93 -3.84
N ILE A 157 -45.29 -37.20 -4.04
CA ILE A 157 -43.94 -37.77 -3.97
C ILE A 157 -43.51 -37.72 -2.51
N THR A 158 -43.50 -38.88 -1.85
CA THR A 158 -43.34 -38.99 -0.39
C THR A 158 -41.94 -38.69 0.11
N ASP A 159 -40.89 -38.93 -0.67
CA ASP A 159 -39.50 -38.69 -0.27
C ASP A 159 -38.73 -37.90 -1.34
N PRO A 160 -38.56 -36.58 -1.18
CA PRO A 160 -37.59 -35.84 -1.97
C PRO A 160 -36.16 -36.27 -1.62
N ILE A 161 -35.31 -36.40 -2.64
CA ILE A 161 -33.91 -36.82 -2.51
C ILE A 161 -33.17 -36.08 -1.37
N SER A 162 -32.44 -36.85 -0.57
CA SER A 162 -31.65 -36.36 0.56
C SER A 162 -30.42 -35.57 0.10
N ILE A 163 -30.00 -34.60 0.91
CA ILE A 163 -28.81 -33.77 0.62
C ILE A 163 -27.56 -34.66 0.50
N ASP A 164 -27.46 -35.72 1.30
CA ASP A 164 -26.29 -36.59 1.30
C ASP A 164 -26.15 -37.41 0.02
N GLU A 165 -27.28 -37.78 -0.59
CA GLU A 165 -27.30 -38.47 -1.88
C GLU A 165 -26.91 -37.51 -3.01
N VAL A 166 -27.43 -36.27 -2.98
CA VAL A 166 -27.02 -35.22 -3.94
C VAL A 166 -25.52 -34.94 -3.87
N LEU A 167 -24.94 -34.91 -2.68
CA LEU A 167 -23.50 -34.65 -2.52
C LEU A 167 -22.64 -35.79 -3.09
N LYS A 168 -23.09 -37.04 -2.97
CA LYS A 168 -22.42 -38.21 -3.58
C LYS A 168 -22.49 -38.12 -5.10
N GLU A 169 -23.69 -37.91 -5.66
CA GLU A 169 -23.86 -37.77 -7.11
C GLU A 169 -23.10 -36.56 -7.67
N TYR A 170 -23.05 -35.46 -6.92
CA TYR A 170 -22.25 -34.29 -7.30
C TYR A 170 -20.76 -34.64 -7.41
N GLY A 171 -20.19 -35.33 -6.41
CA GLY A 171 -18.78 -35.72 -6.43
C GLY A 171 -18.43 -36.68 -7.57
N ASP A 172 -19.35 -37.58 -7.91
CA ASP A 172 -19.12 -38.60 -8.93
C ASP A 172 -19.30 -38.07 -10.36
N LYS A 173 -20.24 -37.13 -10.56
CA LYS A 173 -20.73 -36.75 -11.89
C LYS A 173 -20.35 -35.33 -12.31
N VAL A 174 -19.97 -34.47 -11.36
CA VAL A 174 -19.59 -33.08 -11.62
C VAL A 174 -18.07 -32.92 -11.56
N MET A 175 -17.49 -32.56 -12.69
CA MET A 175 -16.09 -32.10 -12.73
C MET A 175 -16.05 -30.58 -12.93
N MET A 176 -15.30 -29.89 -12.07
CA MET A 176 -15.04 -28.44 -12.21
C MET A 176 -13.74 -28.21 -12.96
N GLU A 177 -13.80 -27.47 -14.06
CA GLU A 177 -12.60 -27.00 -14.76
C GLU A 177 -12.08 -25.72 -14.09
N ASN A 178 -10.95 -25.82 -13.38
CA ASN A 178 -10.24 -24.67 -12.84
C ASN A 178 -9.33 -24.05 -13.90
N SER A 179 -9.88 -23.60 -15.02
CA SER A 179 -9.12 -22.82 -16.00
C SER A 179 -8.89 -21.41 -15.45
N ILE A 180 -7.63 -21.03 -15.26
CA ILE A 180 -7.16 -19.71 -14.73
C ILE A 180 -7.73 -18.52 -15.53
N SER A 181 -8.19 -18.74 -16.76
CA SER A 181 -8.84 -17.75 -17.62
C SER A 181 -10.32 -17.50 -17.32
N ASN A 182 -10.97 -18.28 -16.46
CA ASN A 182 -12.43 -18.25 -16.26
C ASN A 182 -12.84 -17.86 -14.84
N ILE A 183 -12.50 -16.63 -14.44
CA ILE A 183 -12.79 -16.08 -13.11
C ILE A 183 -14.30 -15.71 -12.92
N SER A 184 -15.17 -15.92 -13.93
CA SER A 184 -16.58 -15.48 -13.84
C SER A 184 -17.65 -16.47 -14.32
N GLY A 185 -17.27 -17.68 -14.77
CA GLY A 185 -18.23 -18.64 -15.30
C GLY A 185 -17.84 -20.08 -15.00
N THR A 186 -18.20 -20.58 -13.82
CA THR A 186 -18.07 -22.01 -13.49
C THR A 186 -18.90 -22.83 -14.49
N HIS A 187 -18.27 -23.34 -15.54
CA HIS A 187 -18.92 -24.27 -16.46
C HIS A 187 -18.91 -25.65 -15.81
N LEU A 188 -20.10 -26.10 -15.40
CA LEU A 188 -20.32 -27.46 -14.91
C LEU A 188 -20.23 -28.44 -16.09
N TRP A 189 -19.18 -29.25 -16.11
CA TRP A 189 -19.09 -30.40 -17.01
C TRP A 189 -19.80 -31.57 -16.32
N LEU A 190 -20.89 -32.04 -16.95
CA LEU A 190 -21.60 -33.27 -16.57
C LEU A 190 -21.15 -34.38 -17.53
N ASN A 191 -20.84 -35.55 -16.99
CA ASN A 191 -20.41 -36.71 -17.76
C ASN A 191 -21.63 -37.50 -18.31
N GLY A 192 -21.56 -37.98 -19.57
CA GLY A 192 -22.51 -38.97 -20.13
C GLY A 192 -23.92 -38.47 -20.47
N ASP A 193 -24.92 -39.33 -20.23
CA ASP A 193 -26.35 -39.15 -20.59
C ASP A 193 -27.05 -38.04 -19.78
N GLU A 194 -26.41 -37.52 -18.73
CA GLU A 194 -26.93 -36.47 -17.85
C GLU A 194 -26.76 -35.06 -18.42
N GLN A 195 -26.32 -34.92 -19.67
CA GLN A 195 -26.42 -33.64 -20.39
C GLN A 195 -27.87 -33.12 -20.47
N ILE A 196 -28.86 -34.00 -20.35
CA ILE A 196 -30.28 -33.64 -20.23
C ILE A 196 -30.53 -32.80 -18.96
N LEU A 197 -29.83 -33.09 -17.85
CA LEU A 197 -29.94 -32.33 -16.61
C LEU A 197 -29.57 -30.86 -16.78
N LYS A 198 -28.64 -30.54 -17.70
CA LYS A 198 -28.25 -29.15 -18.01
C LYS A 198 -29.42 -28.26 -18.40
N LYS A 199 -30.48 -28.81 -19.01
CA LYS A 199 -31.68 -28.06 -19.38
C LYS A 199 -32.54 -27.68 -18.17
N TYR A 200 -32.44 -28.42 -17.08
CA TYR A 200 -33.18 -28.19 -15.85
C TYR A 200 -32.36 -27.43 -14.80
N LEU A 201 -31.07 -27.17 -15.07
CA LEU A 201 -30.25 -26.36 -14.18
C LEU A 201 -30.74 -24.90 -14.21
N PRO A 202 -31.13 -24.34 -13.05
CA PRO A 202 -31.50 -22.93 -12.99
C PRO A 202 -30.28 -22.05 -13.30
N ASN A 203 -30.45 -21.07 -14.17
CA ASN A 203 -29.39 -20.11 -14.43
C ASN A 203 -29.19 -19.21 -13.21
N VAL A 204 -28.03 -19.33 -12.59
CA VAL A 204 -27.64 -18.64 -11.36
C VAL A 204 -27.78 -17.11 -11.46
N ARG A 205 -27.64 -16.54 -12.67
CA ARG A 205 -27.77 -15.10 -12.93
C ARG A 205 -29.22 -14.60 -13.01
N GLU A 206 -30.22 -15.49 -13.12
CA GLU A 206 -31.63 -15.08 -13.15
C GLU A 206 -32.08 -14.43 -11.83
N TYR A 207 -31.44 -14.80 -10.71
CA TYR A 207 -31.71 -14.20 -9.40
C TYR A 207 -31.19 -12.77 -9.25
N ASP A 208 -30.25 -12.35 -10.11
CA ASP A 208 -29.64 -11.01 -10.08
C ASP A 208 -30.47 -10.01 -10.90
N LEU A 209 -31.09 -10.45 -12.01
CA LEU A 209 -31.82 -9.59 -12.96
C LEU A 209 -33.09 -8.97 -12.35
N LYS A 210 -33.77 -9.67 -11.45
CA LYS A 210 -35.03 -9.20 -10.86
C LYS A 210 -34.83 -8.07 -9.84
N ASP A 211 -33.68 -8.01 -9.17
CA ASP A 211 -33.40 -6.95 -8.19
C ASP A 211 -33.14 -5.60 -8.87
N ILE A 212 -32.69 -5.59 -10.13
CA ILE A 212 -32.47 -4.38 -10.93
C ILE A 212 -33.81 -3.73 -11.33
N ASN A 213 -34.80 -4.52 -11.75
CA ASN A 213 -36.11 -4.02 -12.18
C ASN A 213 -36.98 -3.48 -11.03
N ASN A 214 -36.78 -4.00 -9.81
CA ASN A 214 -37.49 -3.51 -8.62
C ASN A 214 -36.89 -2.20 -8.06
N ASN A 215 -35.60 -1.96 -8.28
CA ASN A 215 -34.96 -0.70 -7.87
C ASN A 215 -35.23 0.45 -8.86
N THR A 216 -35.41 0.18 -10.15
CA THR A 216 -35.75 1.22 -11.14
C THR A 216 -37.21 1.71 -11.03
N SER A 217 -38.13 0.82 -10.63
CA SER A 217 -39.56 1.15 -10.44
C SER A 217 -39.83 2.02 -9.21
N SER A 218 -38.95 1.99 -8.19
CA SER A 218 -39.08 2.85 -7.00
C SER A 218 -38.47 4.25 -7.16
N ILE A 219 -37.69 4.49 -8.21
CA ILE A 219 -37.13 5.82 -8.55
C ILE A 219 -38.13 6.63 -9.40
N SER A 220 -38.97 5.96 -10.19
CA SER A 220 -39.93 6.62 -11.10
C SER A 220 -41.17 7.21 -10.41
N THR A 221 -41.42 6.92 -9.14
CA THR A 221 -42.60 7.41 -8.39
C THR A 221 -42.31 8.60 -7.49
N LYS A 222 -41.10 9.18 -7.56
CA LYS A 222 -40.77 10.49 -7.00
C LYS A 222 -40.59 11.52 -8.11
N LYS A 223 -41.69 11.98 -8.69
CA LYS A 223 -41.77 13.24 -9.43
C LYS A 223 -43.07 13.94 -9.10
#